data_AF-A0A662UYF3-F1
#
_entry.id   AF-A0A662UYF3-F1
#
_cell.length_a   1.000
_cell.length_b   1.000
_cell.length_c   1.000
_cell.angle_alpha   90.00
_cell.angle_beta   90.00
_cell.angle_gamma   90.00
#
_symmetry.space_group_name_H-M   'P 1'
#
loop_
_entity.id
_entity.type
_entity.pdbx_description
1 polymer ?
#
loop_
_entity_poly.entity_id
_entity_poly.type
_entity_poly.pdbx_seq_one_letter_code
_entity_poly.pdbx_strand_id
1 'polypeptide(L)'
;MKNNKLYLRWNNGVIEIRKEGEHIIISSKNYIFELRPRTIIIHGKIASYEHVETGKQKKRKYTYIYLDNAIEPKQGHGKIIKEVLYENFEVRYQDMGFEKFLTIVTPGAYLYEYVILTAEILTVAYSAKREAYVDIEPGLATIYFV
;
A
#
# COMPACT_ATOMS: atom_id res chain seq x y z
N MET A 1 -13.84 -14.68 18.43
CA MET A 1 -12.75 -14.40 17.46
C MET A 1 -13.14 -13.19 16.64
N LYS A 2 -12.49 -12.03 16.85
CA LYS A 2 -12.68 -10.89 15.94
C LYS A 2 -12.08 -11.27 14.58
N ASN A 3 -12.80 -11.00 13.51
CA ASN A 3 -12.38 -11.36 12.17
C ASN A 3 -11.17 -10.47 11.80
N ASN A 4 -9.96 -11.01 11.80
CA ASN A 4 -8.69 -10.31 11.50
C ASN A 4 -8.54 -9.96 10.00
N LYS A 5 -9.66 -9.73 9.30
CA LYS A 5 -9.68 -9.45 7.87
C LYS A 5 -10.73 -8.39 7.56
N LEU A 6 -10.32 -7.43 6.76
CA LEU A 6 -11.16 -6.40 6.17
C LEU A 6 -11.22 -6.64 4.67
N TYR A 7 -12.42 -6.80 4.12
CA TYR A 7 -12.64 -6.95 2.69
C TYR A 7 -13.18 -5.65 2.13
N LEU A 8 -12.43 -5.00 1.26
CA LEU A 8 -12.82 -3.75 0.61
C LEU A 8 -13.28 -4.01 -0.81
N ARG A 9 -14.41 -3.39 -1.19
CA ARG A 9 -14.87 -3.46 -2.57
C ARG A 9 -13.85 -2.80 -3.49
N TRP A 10 -13.44 -3.50 -4.53
CA TRP A 10 -12.53 -3.00 -5.56
C TRP A 10 -13.03 -3.49 -6.92
N ASN A 11 -13.50 -2.57 -7.76
CA ASN A 11 -14.20 -2.89 -9.01
C ASN A 11 -15.32 -3.94 -8.77
N ASN A 12 -15.31 -5.04 -9.54
CA ASN A 12 -16.30 -6.12 -9.45
C ASN A 12 -15.94 -7.20 -8.42
N GLY A 13 -15.00 -6.93 -7.51
CA GLY A 13 -14.60 -7.88 -6.49
C GLY A 13 -14.04 -7.18 -5.25
N VAL A 14 -13.02 -7.78 -4.64
CA VAL A 14 -12.45 -7.32 -3.36
C VAL A 14 -10.93 -7.29 -3.31
N ILE A 15 -10.42 -6.40 -2.46
CA ILE A 15 -9.09 -6.48 -1.88
C ILE A 15 -9.23 -6.93 -0.42
N GLU A 16 -8.43 -7.91 -0.01
CA GLU A 16 -8.32 -8.35 1.38
C GLU A 16 -7.22 -7.55 2.09
N ILE A 17 -7.54 -6.99 3.25
CA ILE A 17 -6.58 -6.36 4.16
C ILE A 17 -6.58 -7.18 5.44
N ARG A 18 -5.40 -7.57 5.93
CA ARG A 18 -5.27 -8.32 7.18
C ARG A 18 -4.02 -7.93 7.95
N LYS A 19 -4.07 -8.04 9.27
CA LYS A 19 -2.90 -7.88 10.14
C LYS A 19 -2.31 -9.25 10.47
N GLU A 20 -1.00 -9.36 10.38
CA GLU A 20 -0.22 -10.53 10.81
C GLU A 20 0.96 -10.03 11.65
N GLY A 21 0.98 -10.33 12.95
CA GLY A 21 1.98 -9.75 13.86
C GLY A 21 1.95 -8.22 13.79
N GLU A 22 3.09 -7.61 13.49
CA GLU A 22 3.25 -6.15 13.37
C GLU A 22 3.15 -5.63 11.93
N HIS A 23 2.81 -6.48 10.94
CA HIS A 23 2.67 -6.07 9.55
C HIS A 23 1.23 -6.16 9.06
N ILE A 24 0.90 -5.33 8.06
CA ILE A 24 -0.39 -5.36 7.37
C ILE A 24 -0.17 -5.86 5.95
N ILE A 25 -1.04 -6.78 5.52
CA ILE A 25 -1.01 -7.40 4.20
C ILE A 25 -2.23 -6.94 3.44
N ILE A 26 -2.00 -6.44 2.22
CA ILE A 26 -3.03 -6.07 1.26
C ILE A 26 -2.92 -7.04 0.10
N SER A 27 -3.97 -7.82 -0.16
CA SER A 27 -3.92 -8.91 -1.12
C SER A 27 -5.05 -8.81 -2.15
N SER A 28 -4.64 -8.78 -3.41
CA SER A 28 -5.51 -8.84 -4.60
C SER A 28 -5.32 -10.20 -5.30
N LYS A 29 -5.84 -10.35 -6.52
CA LYS A 29 -5.64 -11.56 -7.33
C LYS A 29 -4.21 -11.67 -7.88
N ASN A 30 -3.61 -10.54 -8.26
CA ASN A 30 -2.31 -10.48 -8.94
C ASN A 30 -1.19 -9.82 -8.11
N TYR A 31 -1.52 -9.21 -6.96
CA TYR A 31 -0.54 -8.58 -6.07
C TYR A 31 -0.76 -8.94 -4.60
N ILE A 32 0.35 -9.01 -3.86
CA ILE A 32 0.37 -8.99 -2.40
C ILE A 32 1.35 -7.92 -1.95
N PHE A 33 0.85 -6.95 -1.18
CA PHE A 33 1.66 -5.91 -0.57
C PHE A 33 1.79 -6.19 0.92
N GLU A 34 3.00 -6.43 1.40
CA GLU A 34 3.31 -6.57 2.81
C GLU A 34 3.95 -5.29 3.34
N LEU A 35 3.23 -4.58 4.19
CA LEU A 35 3.68 -3.34 4.79
C LEU A 35 4.29 -3.65 6.17
N ARG A 36 5.62 -3.68 6.25
CA ARG A 36 6.38 -3.95 7.49
C ARG A 36 7.06 -2.68 8.01
N PRO A 37 7.43 -2.60 9.30
CA PRO A 37 7.98 -1.38 9.88
C PRO A 37 9.17 -0.74 9.12
N ARG A 38 10.02 -1.54 8.49
CA ARG A 38 11.23 -1.08 7.78
C ARG A 38 11.28 -1.45 6.30
N THR A 39 10.29 -2.19 5.81
CA THR A 39 10.29 -2.68 4.43
C THR A 39 8.87 -2.78 3.89
N ILE A 40 8.72 -2.58 2.58
CA ILE A 40 7.52 -2.96 1.86
C ILE A 40 7.89 -4.03 0.86
N ILE A 41 7.19 -5.17 0.91
CA ILE A 41 7.39 -6.28 -0.03
C ILE A 41 6.19 -6.34 -0.96
N ILE A 42 6.45 -6.45 -2.26
CA ILE A 42 5.46 -6.48 -3.32
C ILE A 42 5.65 -7.79 -4.07
N HIS A 43 4.74 -8.73 -3.88
CA HIS A 43 4.67 -9.94 -4.70
C HIS A 43 3.82 -9.63 -5.93
N GLY A 44 4.42 -9.75 -7.10
CA GLY A 44 3.85 -9.35 -8.38
C GLY A 44 4.87 -8.55 -9.20
N LYS A 45 4.68 -8.50 -10.52
CA LYS A 45 5.57 -7.78 -11.42
C LYS A 45 5.35 -6.27 -11.31
N ILE A 46 6.43 -5.50 -11.23
CA ILE A 46 6.39 -4.05 -11.31
C ILE A 46 7.07 -3.60 -12.61
N ALA A 47 6.59 -2.52 -13.20
CA ALA A 47 7.13 -1.95 -14.44
C ALA A 47 8.37 -1.09 -14.17
N SER A 48 8.29 -0.22 -13.16
CA SER A 48 9.35 0.73 -12.81
C SER A 48 9.13 1.35 -11.43
N TYR A 49 10.07 2.17 -10.98
CA TYR A 49 9.92 3.00 -9.79
C TYR A 49 10.58 4.37 -9.98
N GLU A 50 10.15 5.34 -9.18
CA GLU A 50 10.81 6.65 -9.07
C GLU A 50 10.83 7.14 -7.62
N HIS A 51 11.87 7.90 -7.29
CA HIS A 51 11.97 8.65 -6.03
C HIS A 51 11.78 10.13 -6.31
N VAL A 52 10.91 10.78 -5.56
CA VAL A 52 10.61 12.21 -5.70
C VAL A 52 10.68 12.90 -4.34
N GLU A 53 11.41 14.01 -4.28
CA GLU A 53 11.41 14.92 -3.12
C GLU A 53 10.44 16.08 -3.39
N THR A 54 9.45 16.31 -2.51
CA THR A 54 8.49 17.41 -2.71
C THR A 54 8.27 18.26 -1.45
N GLY A 55 7.72 19.47 -1.67
CA GLY A 55 7.35 20.43 -0.64
C GLY A 55 8.27 21.66 -0.55
N LYS A 56 7.72 22.80 -0.13
CA LYS A 56 8.43 24.10 0.01
C LYS A 56 9.69 24.06 0.89
N GLN A 57 9.89 22.98 1.66
CA GLN A 57 11.05 22.76 2.52
C GLN A 57 11.63 21.33 2.41
N LYS A 58 11.30 20.57 1.36
CA LYS A 58 11.76 19.17 1.17
C LYS A 58 11.60 18.28 2.41
N LYS A 59 10.49 18.39 3.14
CA LYS A 59 10.30 17.64 4.41
C LYS A 59 9.84 16.19 4.19
N ARG A 60 9.40 15.85 2.98
CA ARG A 60 8.84 14.54 2.66
C ARG A 60 9.38 14.05 1.32
N LYS A 61 9.66 12.76 1.28
CA LYS A 61 10.05 12.02 0.08
C LYS A 61 8.95 11.02 -0.27
N TYR A 62 8.88 10.71 -1.55
CA TYR A 62 7.90 9.79 -2.12
C TYR A 62 8.65 8.74 -2.94
N THR A 63 8.26 7.49 -2.78
CA THR A 63 8.62 6.41 -3.71
C THR A 63 7.36 6.00 -4.43
N TYR A 64 7.37 6.09 -5.75
CA TYR A 64 6.30 5.60 -6.59
C TYR A 64 6.75 4.29 -7.22
N ILE A 65 5.92 3.26 -7.11
CA ILE A 65 6.08 1.98 -7.78
C ILE A 65 4.97 1.86 -8.81
N TYR A 66 5.36 1.75 -10.07
CA TYR A 66 4.43 1.51 -11.18
C TYR A 66 4.27 0.00 -11.35
N LEU A 67 3.04 -0.48 -11.25
CA LEU A 67 2.71 -1.89 -11.40
C LEU A 67 2.73 -2.27 -12.88
N ASP A 68 3.15 -3.50 -13.19
CA ASP A 68 3.17 -4.02 -14.56
C ASP A 68 1.74 -4.20 -15.12
N ASN A 69 0.78 -4.51 -14.24
CA ASN A 69 -0.63 -4.62 -14.58
C ASN A 69 -1.48 -3.97 -13.49
N ALA A 70 -2.68 -3.52 -13.85
CA ALA A 70 -3.62 -2.98 -12.88
C ALA A 70 -3.98 -4.04 -11.80
N ILE A 71 -4.25 -3.59 -10.58
CA ILE A 71 -4.68 -4.45 -9.46
C ILE A 71 -6.02 -5.10 -9.81
N GLU A 72 -5.99 -6.42 -9.96
CA GLU A 72 -7.17 -7.25 -10.18
C GLU A 72 -7.77 -7.67 -8.84
N PRO A 73 -9.07 -7.42 -8.60
CA PRO A 73 -9.70 -7.85 -7.37
C PRO A 73 -9.85 -9.36 -7.30
N LYS A 74 -9.87 -9.91 -6.07
CA LYS A 74 -10.33 -11.27 -5.83
C LYS A 74 -11.84 -11.36 -6.01
N GLN A 75 -12.35 -12.54 -6.33
CA GLN A 75 -13.79 -12.79 -6.28
C GLN A 75 -14.30 -12.68 -4.83
N GLY A 76 -15.42 -12.00 -4.64
CA GLY A 76 -16.07 -11.88 -3.34
C GLY A 76 -16.88 -10.59 -3.17
N HIS A 77 -17.45 -10.43 -1.99
CA HIS A 77 -18.18 -9.23 -1.59
C HIS A 77 -17.40 -8.45 -0.53
N GLY A 78 -17.19 -7.16 -0.80
CA GLY A 78 -16.43 -6.27 0.07
C GLY A 78 -17.30 -5.13 0.56
N LYS A 79 -16.90 -4.55 1.69
CA LYS A 79 -17.53 -3.35 2.22
C LYS A 79 -17.00 -2.13 1.48
N ILE A 80 -17.85 -1.13 1.31
CA ILE A 80 -17.40 0.22 1.02
C ILE A 80 -17.27 0.90 2.38
N ILE A 81 -16.04 1.25 2.74
CA ILE A 81 -15.77 2.05 3.92
C ILE A 81 -15.16 3.38 3.46
N LYS A 82 -15.41 4.46 4.18
CA LYS A 82 -14.69 5.72 3.94
C LYS A 82 -13.39 5.75 4.73
N GLU A 83 -13.48 5.40 6.00
CA GLU A 83 -12.38 5.39 6.95
C GLU A 83 -12.67 4.36 8.05
N VAL A 84 -11.65 3.66 8.50
CA VAL A 84 -11.72 2.81 9.69
C VAL A 84 -10.36 2.76 10.38
N LEU A 85 -10.37 2.82 11.71
CA LEU A 85 -9.21 2.40 12.50
C LEU A 85 -9.19 0.87 12.53
N TYR A 86 -8.25 0.29 11.79
CA TYR A 86 -8.04 -1.14 11.72
C TYR A 86 -6.84 -1.49 12.59
N GLU A 87 -7.13 -1.88 13.84
CA GLU A 87 -6.15 -2.05 14.91
C GLU A 87 -5.38 -0.74 15.19
N ASN A 88 -4.13 -0.64 14.73
CA ASN A 88 -3.27 0.53 14.85
C ASN A 88 -2.99 1.23 13.50
N PHE A 89 -3.67 0.80 12.43
CA PHE A 89 -3.59 1.42 11.12
C PHE A 89 -4.85 2.21 10.84
N GLU A 90 -4.70 3.38 10.23
CA GLU A 90 -5.84 4.09 9.67
C GLU A 90 -6.00 3.67 8.21
N VAL A 91 -7.15 3.11 7.86
CA VAL A 91 -7.46 2.69 6.49
C VAL A 91 -8.50 3.64 5.93
N ARG A 92 -8.16 4.36 4.86
CA ARG A 92 -9.07 5.26 4.14
C ARG A 92 -9.30 4.74 2.74
N TYR A 93 -10.53 4.77 2.28
CA TYR A 93 -10.87 4.40 0.91
C TYR A 93 -11.75 5.47 0.27
N GLN A 94 -11.35 5.87 -0.93
CA GLN A 94 -12.03 6.88 -1.73
C GLN A 94 -12.22 6.38 -3.16
N ASP A 95 -13.46 6.37 -3.63
CA ASP A 95 -13.83 6.04 -5.01
C ASP A 95 -14.34 7.32 -5.68
N MET A 96 -13.60 7.82 -6.69
CA MET A 96 -13.94 9.04 -7.42
C MET A 96 -14.69 8.75 -8.73
N GLY A 97 -15.09 7.50 -8.97
CA GLY A 97 -15.73 7.06 -10.21
C GLY A 97 -14.75 6.74 -11.34
N PHE A 98 -13.71 7.56 -11.51
CA PHE A 98 -12.64 7.31 -12.49
C PHE A 98 -11.39 6.67 -11.89
N GLU A 99 -11.14 6.85 -10.59
CA GLU A 99 -10.02 6.23 -9.88
C GLU A 99 -10.40 5.92 -8.42
N LYS A 100 -9.72 4.93 -7.85
CA LYS A 100 -9.89 4.48 -6.47
C LYS A 100 -8.58 4.64 -5.73
N PHE A 101 -8.66 5.12 -4.49
CA PHE A 101 -7.52 5.33 -3.61
C PHE A 101 -7.75 4.56 -2.33
N LEU A 102 -6.83 3.64 -2.04
CA LEU A 102 -6.72 2.97 -0.75
C LEU A 102 -5.49 3.51 -0.03
N THR A 103 -5.71 4.26 1.05
CA THR A 103 -4.63 4.81 1.87
C THR A 103 -4.52 4.03 3.17
N ILE A 104 -3.30 3.62 3.52
CA ILE A 104 -2.97 3.03 4.81
C ILE A 104 -2.00 3.97 5.53
N VAL A 105 -2.47 4.61 6.60
CA VAL A 105 -1.62 5.40 7.50
C VAL A 105 -1.02 4.45 8.53
N THR A 106 0.30 4.49 8.64
CA THR A 106 1.05 3.55 9.47
C THR A 106 1.30 4.08 10.88
N PRO A 107 1.39 3.20 11.89
CA PRO A 107 1.72 3.58 13.25
C PRO A 107 3.18 4.04 13.38
N GLY A 108 3.51 4.77 14.44
CA GLY A 108 4.83 5.40 14.62
C GLY A 108 6.05 4.47 14.68
N ALA A 109 5.85 3.14 14.73
CA ALA A 109 6.92 2.16 14.63
C ALA A 109 7.48 2.01 13.20
N TYR A 110 6.76 2.52 12.19
CA TYR A 110 7.12 2.43 10.78
C TYR A 110 8.05 3.57 10.35
N LEU A 111 8.95 3.30 9.40
CA LEU A 111 9.89 4.29 8.85
C LEU A 111 9.32 5.10 7.67
N TYR A 112 8.13 4.73 7.22
CA TYR A 112 7.30 5.50 6.30
C TYR A 112 6.01 5.90 7.02
N GLU A 113 5.31 6.90 6.48
CA GLU A 113 4.19 7.56 7.16
C GLU A 113 2.85 6.98 6.69
N TYR A 114 2.71 6.80 5.38
CA TYR A 114 1.53 6.19 4.77
C TYR A 114 1.86 5.63 3.39
N VAL A 115 1.01 4.72 2.91
CA VAL A 115 0.98 4.29 1.52
C VAL A 115 -0.35 4.62 0.88
N ILE A 116 -0.36 4.83 -0.43
CA ILE A 116 -1.56 5.00 -1.25
C ILE A 116 -1.47 3.99 -2.39
N LEU A 117 -2.52 3.19 -2.55
CA LEU A 117 -2.71 2.28 -3.67
C LEU A 117 -3.79 2.84 -4.59
N THR A 118 -3.45 2.97 -5.87
CA THR A 118 -4.40 3.11 -6.97
C THR A 118 -4.51 1.79 -7.74
N ALA A 119 -5.17 1.79 -8.90
CA ALA A 119 -5.19 0.62 -9.76
C ALA A 119 -3.79 0.24 -10.26
N GLU A 120 -2.90 1.20 -10.49
CA GLU A 120 -1.63 0.98 -11.21
C GLU A 120 -0.39 1.44 -10.44
N ILE A 121 -0.57 2.15 -9.33
CA ILE A 121 0.54 2.78 -8.61
C ILE A 121 0.43 2.47 -7.12
N LEU A 122 1.56 2.06 -6.53
CA LEU A 122 1.80 2.14 -5.10
C LEU A 122 2.66 3.37 -4.83
N THR A 123 2.14 4.31 -4.05
CA THR A 123 2.88 5.48 -3.57
C THR A 123 3.21 5.30 -2.09
N VAL A 124 4.46 5.54 -1.70
CA VAL A 124 4.92 5.48 -0.32
C VAL A 124 5.50 6.82 0.09
N ALA A 125 4.95 7.42 1.15
CA ALA A 125 5.43 8.68 1.71
C ALA A 125 6.27 8.44 2.97
N TYR A 126 7.43 9.09 3.05
CA TYR A 126 8.33 8.97 4.19
C TYR A 126 9.06 10.30 4.49
N SER A 127 9.57 10.41 5.71
CA SER A 127 10.29 11.60 6.15
C SER A 127 11.55 11.85 5.30
N ALA A 128 11.89 13.12 5.06
CA ALA A 128 13.12 13.47 4.36
C ALA A 128 14.42 13.09 5.08
N LYS A 129 14.35 12.70 6.35
CA LYS A 129 15.49 12.16 7.10
C LYS A 129 15.79 10.69 6.79
N ARG A 130 14.93 10.04 6.00
CA ARG A 130 15.03 8.64 5.63
C ARG A 130 15.43 8.49 4.17
N GLU A 131 16.11 7.40 3.88
CA GLU A 131 16.34 6.96 2.50
C GLU A 131 15.55 5.68 2.20
N ALA A 132 15.20 5.52 0.93
CA ALA A 132 14.53 4.33 0.44
C ALA A 132 15.37 3.70 -0.67
N TYR A 133 15.52 2.37 -0.65
CA TYR A 133 16.18 1.60 -1.69
C TYR A 133 15.21 0.56 -2.23
N VAL A 134 15.13 0.44 -3.55
CA VAL A 134 14.25 -0.53 -4.22
C VAL A 134 15.09 -1.63 -4.83
N ASP A 135 14.82 -2.86 -4.42
CA ASP A 135 15.37 -4.07 -4.99
C ASP A 135 14.28 -4.79 -5.81
N ILE A 136 14.62 -5.20 -7.03
CA ILE A 136 13.67 -5.74 -8.00
C ILE A 136 14.17 -7.08 -8.51
N GLU A 137 13.35 -8.10 -8.28
CA GLU A 137 13.52 -9.45 -8.77
C GLU A 137 12.33 -9.85 -9.64
N PRO A 138 12.43 -10.91 -10.47
CA PRO A 138 11.30 -11.40 -11.25
C PRO A 138 10.08 -11.77 -10.39
N GLY A 139 9.06 -10.91 -10.40
CA GLY A 139 7.80 -11.12 -9.67
C GLY A 139 7.85 -10.74 -8.18
N LEU A 140 8.92 -10.07 -7.73
CA LEU A 140 9.08 -9.60 -6.37
C LEU A 140 9.80 -8.25 -6.37
N ALA A 141 9.30 -7.28 -5.61
CA ALA A 141 10.03 -6.04 -5.34
C ALA A 141 10.03 -5.74 -3.84
N THR A 142 11.16 -5.26 -3.33
CA THR A 142 11.29 -4.88 -1.93
C THR A 142 11.80 -3.45 -1.82
N ILE A 143 11.07 -2.62 -1.07
CA ILE A 143 11.50 -1.29 -0.68
C ILE A 143 12.06 -1.37 0.74
N TYR A 144 13.30 -0.95 0.92
CA TYR A 144 13.97 -0.86 2.23
C TYR A 144 14.04 0.59 2.69
N PHE A 145 13.71 0.85 3.95
CA PHE A 145 13.80 2.19 4.56
C PHE A 145 14.90 2.24 5.62
N VAL A 146 15.74 3.28 5.59
CA VAL A 146 16.81 3.54 6.57
C VAL A 146 16.71 4.92 7.18
#